data_AF-A0A267DXJ0-F1
#
_entry.id   AF-A0A267DXJ0-F1
#
_cell.length_a   1.000
_cell.length_b   1.000
_cell.length_c   1.000
_cell.angle_alpha   90.00
_cell.angle_beta   90.00
_cell.angle_gamma   90.00
#
_symmetry.space_group_name_H-M   'P 1'
#
loop_
_entity.id
_entity.type
_entity.pdbx_description
1 polymer ?
#
loop_
_entity_poly.entity_id
_entity_poly.type
_entity_poly.pdbx_seq_one_letter_code
_entity_poly.pdbx_strand_id
1 'polypeptide(L)'
;MAQRTAEAISKLKFMVLPHPPYSRDLAPADFALFPELKRHLKGRVYDHRDQIEEEVLLHIIPDSCTQKTSTACSPDGPSASTQLATTLRRLLYPPRTSDRETSVHFIHHVFRFLSFTVGILGFEFLVSSRVTLDCILCCKF
;
A
#
# COMPACT_ATOMS: atom_id res chain seq x y z
N MET A 1 7.36 26.32 9.97
CA MET A 1 7.31 24.89 9.57
C MET A 1 7.99 23.97 10.59
N ALA A 2 9.13 24.36 11.19
CA ALA A 2 9.87 23.53 12.16
C ALA A 2 9.07 23.03 13.38
N GLN A 3 8.22 23.87 13.98
CA GLN A 3 7.45 23.50 15.19
C GLN A 3 6.48 22.32 14.95
N ARG A 4 5.74 22.34 13.82
CA ARG A 4 4.80 21.26 13.47
C ARG A 4 5.50 19.90 13.33
N THR A 5 6.71 19.89 12.76
CA THR A 5 7.52 18.67 12.63
C THR A 5 7.99 18.17 14.00
N ALA A 6 8.47 19.06 14.88
CA ALA A 6 8.88 18.68 16.23
C ALA A 6 7.71 18.12 17.06
N GLU A 7 6.52 18.73 16.96
CA GLU A 7 5.30 18.21 17.58
C GLU A 7 4.92 16.83 17.03
N ALA A 8 5.00 16.62 15.71
CA ALA A 8 4.69 15.34 15.10
C ALA A 8 5.67 14.23 15.53
N ILE A 9 6.97 14.53 15.59
CA ILE A 9 8.01 13.61 16.08
C ILE A 9 7.72 13.21 17.53
N SER A 10 7.37 14.18 18.38
CA SER A 10 7.01 13.93 19.79
C SER A 10 5.74 13.08 19.91
N LYS A 11 4.69 13.37 19.12
CA LYS A 11 3.45 12.58 19.09
C LYS A 11 3.68 11.13 18.66
N LEU A 12 4.58 10.91 17.69
CA LEU A 12 4.97 9.59 17.21
C LEU A 12 5.98 8.89 18.12
N LYS A 13 6.48 9.57 19.16
CA LYS A 13 7.47 9.07 20.12
C LYS A 13 8.76 8.58 19.46
N PHE A 14 9.16 9.21 18.36
CA PHE A 14 10.44 8.89 17.73
C PHE A 14 11.60 9.46 18.54
N MET A 15 12.64 8.65 18.73
CA MET A 15 13.90 9.08 19.33
C MET A 15 14.70 9.87 18.30
N VAL A 16 15.01 11.13 18.61
CA VAL A 16 15.85 11.97 17.76
C VAL A 16 17.31 11.80 18.19
N LEU A 17 18.14 11.27 17.31
CA LEU A 17 19.58 11.20 17.54
C LEU A 17 20.23 12.57 17.30
N PRO A 18 21.15 13.02 18.17
CA PRO A 18 21.88 14.26 17.95
C PRO A 18 22.74 14.13 16.69
N HIS A 19 22.56 15.04 15.72
CA HIS A 19 23.36 15.10 14.51
C HIS A 19 24.14 16.42 14.47
N PRO A 20 25.47 16.39 14.31
CA PRO A 20 26.27 17.61 14.27
C PRO A 20 25.96 18.45 13.02
N PRO A 21 26.07 19.78 13.09
CA PRO A 21 25.93 20.64 11.92
C PRO A 21 26.88 20.23 10.80
N TYR A 22 26.40 20.26 9.56
CA TYR A 22 27.19 20.03 8.33
C TYR A 22 27.91 18.67 8.22
N SER A 23 27.44 17.64 8.91
CA SER A 23 28.12 16.34 8.96
C SER A 23 27.58 15.32 7.97
N ARG A 24 27.72 15.64 6.68
CA ARG A 24 27.26 14.78 5.58
C ARG A 24 27.85 13.37 5.64
N ASP A 25 29.11 13.25 6.06
CA ASP A 25 29.82 11.97 6.13
C ASP A 25 29.24 11.01 7.20
N LEU A 26 28.48 11.55 8.16
CA LEU A 26 27.85 10.77 9.23
C LEU A 26 26.42 10.34 8.90
N ALA A 27 25.82 10.88 7.83
CA ALA A 27 24.47 10.54 7.42
C ALA A 27 24.51 9.39 6.40
N PRO A 28 24.01 8.18 6.73
CA PRO A 28 24.12 7.02 5.84
C PRO A 28 23.49 7.25 4.46
N ALA A 29 22.41 8.04 4.39
CA ALA A 29 21.76 8.40 3.13
C ALA A 29 22.67 9.26 2.23
N ASP A 30 23.36 10.25 2.80
CA ASP A 30 24.25 11.12 2.05
C ASP A 30 25.58 10.47 1.68
N PHE A 31 26.14 9.64 2.57
CA PHE A 31 27.42 8.98 2.34
C PHE A 31 27.30 7.80 1.35
N ALA A 32 26.25 6.98 1.45
CA ALA A 32 26.15 5.74 0.68
C ALA A 32 25.07 5.79 -0.41
N LEU A 33 23.83 6.11 -0.03
CA LEU A 33 22.67 5.98 -0.91
C LEU A 33 22.71 6.96 -2.11
N PHE A 34 22.88 8.25 -1.84
CA PHE A 34 22.82 9.26 -2.90
C PHE A 34 23.99 9.21 -3.89
N PRO A 35 25.25 8.92 -3.48
CA PRO A 35 26.34 8.73 -4.43
C PRO A 35 26.10 7.57 -5.40
N GLU A 36 25.58 6.44 -4.90
CA GLU A 36 25.25 5.30 -5.75
C GLU A 36 24.12 5.63 -6.73
N LEU A 37 23.05 6.24 -6.24
CA LEU A 37 21.93 6.67 -7.06
C LEU A 37 22.36 7.68 -8.13
N LYS A 38 23.21 8.64 -7.77
CA LYS A 38 23.78 9.60 -8.73
C LYS A 38 24.59 8.90 -9.81
N ARG A 39 25.39 7.89 -9.45
CA ARG A 39 26.14 7.10 -10.43
C ARG A 39 25.22 6.36 -11.39
N HIS A 40 24.11 5.82 -10.89
CA HIS A 40 23.12 5.10 -11.70
C HIS A 40 22.37 6.02 -12.68
N LEU A 41 21.97 7.21 -12.21
CA LEU A 41 21.19 8.19 -13.00
C LEU A 41 22.05 9.06 -13.91
N LYS A 42 23.38 9.08 -13.72
CA LYS A 42 24.29 9.96 -14.47
C LYS A 42 24.21 9.70 -15.97
N GLY A 43 23.94 10.76 -16.75
CA GLY A 43 23.93 10.71 -18.20
C GLY A 43 22.62 10.20 -18.82
N ARG A 44 21.60 9.91 -18.00
CA ARG A 44 20.26 9.58 -18.47
C ARG A 44 19.40 10.86 -18.53
N VAL A 45 18.58 10.96 -19.58
CA VAL A 45 17.56 11.99 -19.74
C VAL A 45 16.22 11.28 -19.68
N TYR A 46 15.29 11.85 -18.93
CA TYR A 46 13.95 11.30 -18.73
C TYR A 46 12.92 12.31 -19.19
N ASP A 47 11.95 11.85 -19.95
CA ASP A 47 10.88 12.71 -20.48
C ASP A 47 9.76 12.91 -19.46
N HIS A 48 9.58 11.94 -18.56
CA HIS A 48 8.47 11.91 -17.61
C HIS A 48 8.94 11.59 -16.19
N ARG A 49 8.25 12.15 -15.19
CA ARG A 49 8.56 11.93 -13.78
C ARG A 49 8.44 10.46 -13.39
N ASP A 50 7.45 9.75 -13.94
CA ASP A 50 7.19 8.35 -13.61
C ASP A 50 8.37 7.44 -13.96
N GLN A 51 9.06 7.72 -15.07
CA GLN A 51 10.27 6.98 -15.46
C GLN A 51 11.40 7.16 -14.43
N ILE A 52 11.54 8.36 -13.87
CA ILE A 52 12.52 8.63 -12.81
C ILE A 52 12.13 7.90 -11.53
N GLU A 53 10.85 7.95 -11.14
CA GLU A 53 10.34 7.28 -9.94
C GLU A 53 10.54 5.76 -10.02
N GLU A 54 10.26 5.14 -11.16
CA GLU A 54 10.45 3.71 -11.39
C GLU A 54 11.93 3.31 -11.33
N GLU A 55 12.82 4.00 -12.04
CA GLU A 55 14.26 3.71 -12.04
C GLU A 55 14.87 3.88 -10.65
N VAL A 56 14.49 4.94 -9.93
CA VAL A 56 14.94 5.18 -8.56
C VAL A 56 14.43 4.08 -7.63
N LEU A 57 13.15 3.70 -7.73
CA LEU A 57 12.56 2.69 -6.85
C LEU A 57 13.20 1.31 -7.05
N LEU A 58 13.45 0.93 -8.31
CA LEU A 58 14.13 -0.32 -8.66
C LEU A 58 15.56 -0.37 -8.12
N HIS A 59 16.25 0.78 -8.07
CA HIS A 59 17.63 0.83 -7.59
C HIS A 59 17.72 0.91 -6.05
N ILE A 60 16.80 1.60 -5.37
CA ILE A 60 16.83 1.79 -3.90
C ILE A 60 16.34 0.56 -3.15
N ILE A 61 15.39 -0.19 -3.71
CA ILE A 61 14.88 -1.43 -3.10
C ILE A 61 15.52 -2.61 -3.83
N PRO A 62 16.75 -3.03 -3.49
CA PRO A 62 17.14 -4.38 -3.82
C PRO A 62 16.25 -5.27 -2.96
N ASP A 63 15.35 -6.02 -3.58
CA ASP A 63 14.93 -7.28 -3.00
C ASP A 63 16.23 -7.97 -2.56
N SER A 64 16.38 -8.26 -1.28
CA SER A 64 17.61 -8.79 -0.66
C SER A 64 18.08 -10.14 -1.24
N CYS A 65 17.49 -10.59 -2.33
CA CYS A 65 17.88 -11.72 -3.14
C CYS A 65 17.99 -11.33 -4.63
N THR A 66 19.02 -10.58 -4.98
CA THR A 66 19.61 -10.67 -6.33
C THR A 66 21.07 -11.05 -6.21
N GLN A 67 21.33 -12.14 -5.49
CA GLN A 67 22.59 -12.85 -5.63
C GLN A 67 22.54 -13.67 -6.93
N LYS A 68 23.30 -13.18 -7.92
CA LYS A 68 23.91 -13.89 -9.05
C LYS A 68 23.37 -15.31 -9.32
N THR A 69 22.58 -15.46 -10.38
CA THR A 69 22.57 -16.71 -11.16
C THR A 69 23.52 -16.55 -12.34
N SER A 70 24.81 -16.73 -12.05
CA SER A 70 25.64 -17.48 -12.99
C SER A 70 25.05 -18.89 -13.11
N THR A 71 24.98 -19.39 -14.34
CA THR A 71 24.65 -20.77 -14.76
C THR A 71 23.16 -21.19 -14.74
N ALA A 72 22.64 -21.32 -15.97
CA ALA A 72 21.62 -22.24 -16.48
C ALA A 72 20.35 -22.53 -15.64
N CYS A 73 19.19 -22.15 -16.18
CA CYS A 73 18.08 -23.08 -16.42
C CYS A 73 17.03 -22.49 -17.37
N SER A 74 16.47 -23.38 -18.18
CA SER A 74 15.62 -23.21 -19.36
C SER A 74 14.31 -22.43 -19.16
N PRO A 75 13.65 -22.03 -20.27
CA PRO A 75 12.37 -21.36 -20.26
C PRO A 75 11.23 -22.38 -20.29
N ASP A 76 10.53 -22.56 -19.17
CA ASP A 76 9.24 -23.24 -19.15
C ASP A 76 8.16 -22.27 -18.66
N GLY A 77 7.00 -22.33 -19.31
CA GLY A 77 5.94 -21.31 -19.33
C GLY A 77 5.32 -20.89 -17.99
N PRO A 78 4.31 -19.99 -18.02
CA PRO A 78 3.83 -19.30 -16.83
C PRO A 78 3.08 -20.24 -15.89
N SER A 79 3.76 -20.73 -14.86
CA SER A 79 3.15 -21.45 -13.74
C SER A 79 2.27 -20.52 -12.91
N ALA A 80 1.20 -21.07 -12.31
CA ALA A 80 0.23 -20.43 -11.43
C ALA A 80 0.85 -19.55 -10.31
N SER A 81 2.10 -19.81 -9.93
CA SER A 81 2.89 -18.98 -9.02
C SER A 81 3.10 -17.54 -9.52
N THR A 82 3.21 -17.35 -10.84
CA THR A 82 3.40 -16.04 -11.47
C THR A 82 2.14 -15.17 -11.35
N GLN A 83 0.95 -15.77 -11.39
CA GLN A 83 -0.31 -15.04 -11.21
C GLN A 83 -0.50 -14.59 -9.76
N LEU A 84 -0.16 -15.44 -8.79
CA LEU A 84 -0.20 -15.06 -7.37
C LEU A 84 0.83 -13.98 -7.05
N ALA A 85 2.04 -14.06 -7.60
CA ALA A 85 3.07 -13.04 -7.45
C ALA A 85 2.62 -11.69 -8.05
N THR A 86 2.03 -11.71 -9.24
CA THR A 86 1.50 -10.49 -9.90
C THR A 86 0.30 -9.92 -9.15
N THR A 87 -0.56 -10.78 -8.60
CA THR A 87 -1.73 -10.39 -7.79
C THR A 87 -1.29 -9.78 -6.46
N LEU A 88 -0.34 -10.39 -5.74
CA LEU A 88 0.21 -9.81 -4.52
C LEU A 88 0.93 -8.48 -4.79
N ARG A 89 1.64 -8.35 -5.91
CA ARG A 89 2.28 -7.08 -6.27
C ARG A 89 1.27 -5.95 -6.47
N ARG A 90 0.12 -6.22 -7.10
CA ARG A 90 -0.98 -5.26 -7.23
C ARG A 90 -1.66 -4.91 -5.90
N LEU A 91 -1.69 -5.82 -4.93
CA LEU A 91 -2.26 -5.56 -3.61
C LEU A 91 -1.30 -4.78 -2.70
N LEU A 92 0.00 -5.06 -2.78
CA LEU A 92 1.02 -4.40 -1.97
C LEU A 92 1.42 -3.02 -2.53
N TYR A 93 1.31 -2.82 -3.85
CA TYR A 93 1.53 -1.54 -4.53
C TYR A 93 0.47 -1.33 -5.60
N PRO A 94 -0.70 -0.76 -5.27
CA PRO A 94 -1.68 -0.40 -6.27
C PRO A 94 -1.12 0.71 -7.16
N PRO A 95 -1.25 0.63 -8.49
CA PRO A 95 -0.83 1.71 -9.38
C PRO A 95 -1.57 2.98 -8.97
N ARG A 96 -0.81 4.05 -8.73
CA ARG A 96 -1.33 5.34 -8.31
C ARG A 96 -2.07 5.95 -9.52
N THR A 97 -3.36 5.64 -9.67
CA THR A 97 -4.19 6.23 -10.71
C THR A 97 -4.26 7.74 -10.47
N SER A 98 -3.82 8.51 -11.46
CA SER A 98 -3.86 9.96 -11.47
C SER A 98 -5.28 10.51 -11.71
N ASP A 99 -6.31 9.87 -11.16
CA ASP A 99 -7.70 10.33 -11.27
C ASP A 99 -8.37 10.30 -9.88
N ARG A 100 -8.35 11.45 -9.21
CA ARG A 100 -9.01 11.67 -7.91
C ARG A 100 -10.53 11.42 -7.95
N GLU A 101 -11.16 11.36 -9.12
CA GLU A 101 -12.61 11.15 -9.24
C GLU A 101 -13.05 9.69 -9.04
N THR A 102 -12.19 8.70 -9.32
CA THR A 102 -12.58 7.29 -9.20
C THR A 102 -12.57 6.77 -7.75
N SER A 103 -11.77 7.38 -6.87
CA SER A 103 -11.65 6.95 -5.48
C SER A 103 -12.89 7.29 -4.63
N VAL A 104 -13.58 8.39 -4.93
CA VAL A 104 -14.81 8.77 -4.20
C VAL A 104 -15.98 7.90 -4.65
N HIS A 105 -16.04 7.58 -5.95
CA HIS A 105 -17.07 6.71 -6.51
C HIS A 105 -16.97 5.27 -5.99
N PHE A 106 -15.75 4.75 -5.84
CA PHE A 106 -15.50 3.43 -5.25
C PHE A 106 -15.91 3.38 -3.77
N ILE A 107 -15.52 4.38 -2.97
CA ILE A 107 -15.89 4.45 -1.54
C ILE A 107 -17.41 4.59 -1.37
N HIS A 108 -18.08 5.41 -2.19
CA HIS A 108 -19.54 5.54 -2.15
C HIS A 108 -20.26 4.24 -2.54
N HIS A 109 -19.74 3.49 -3.52
CA HIS A 109 -20.30 2.21 -3.93
C HIS A 109 -20.14 1.14 -2.84
N VAL A 110 -18.97 1.06 -2.19
CA VAL A 110 -18.72 0.15 -1.07
C VAL A 110 -19.63 0.50 0.12
N PHE A 111 -19.80 1.78 0.44
CA PHE A 111 -20.67 2.22 1.53
C PHE A 111 -22.16 1.93 1.24
N ARG A 112 -22.61 2.15 -0.01
CA ARG A 112 -23.98 1.82 -0.44
C ARG A 112 -24.23 0.31 -0.45
N PHE A 113 -23.22 -0.50 -0.79
CA PHE A 113 -23.33 -1.95 -0.76
C PHE A 113 -23.36 -2.51 0.67
N LEU A 114 -22.54 -1.98 1.58
CA LEU A 114 -22.63 -2.32 3.00
C LEU A 114 -23.97 -1.88 3.61
N SER A 115 -24.47 -0.69 3.27
CA SER A 115 -25.77 -0.22 3.76
C SER A 115 -26.94 -1.02 3.17
N PHE A 116 -26.84 -1.49 1.93
CA PHE A 116 -27.84 -2.35 1.30
C PHE A 116 -27.82 -3.77 1.87
N THR A 117 -26.65 -4.35 2.13
CA THR A 117 -26.54 -5.69 2.77
C THR A 117 -26.97 -5.67 4.23
N VAL A 118 -26.61 -4.63 5.00
CA VAL A 118 -27.12 -4.41 6.36
C VAL A 118 -28.63 -4.11 6.35
N GLY A 119 -29.14 -3.43 5.32
CA GLY A 119 -30.58 -3.21 5.12
C GLY A 119 -31.36 -4.48 4.79
N ILE A 120 -30.81 -5.36 3.94
CA ILE A 120 -31.41 -6.66 3.57
C ILE A 120 -31.38 -7.63 4.78
N LEU A 121 -30.27 -7.70 5.51
CA LEU A 121 -30.19 -8.50 6.75
C LEU A 121 -31.02 -7.91 7.91
N GLY A 122 -31.21 -6.58 7.94
CA GLY A 122 -32.09 -5.91 8.90
C GLY A 122 -33.58 -6.08 8.61
N PHE A 123 -33.96 -6.22 7.33
CA PHE A 123 -35.36 -6.42 6.94
C PHE A 123 -35.81 -7.89 7.11
N GLU A 124 -34.92 -8.86 6.89
CA GLU A 124 -35.17 -10.28 7.19
C GLU A 124 -35.29 -10.54 8.71
N PHE A 125 -34.56 -9.79 9.55
CA PHE A 125 -34.65 -9.94 11.01
C PHE A 125 -35.96 -9.39 11.60
N LEU A 126 -36.57 -8.37 10.97
CA LEU A 126 -37.84 -7.79 11.43
C LEU A 126 -39.07 -8.53 10.90
N VAL A 127 -38.97 -9.22 9.75
CA VAL A 127 -40.03 -10.12 9.26
C VAL A 127 -40.01 -11.47 9.99
N SER A 128 -38.82 -11.98 10.38
CA SER A 128 -38.71 -13.20 11.19
C SER A 128 -39.22 -13.03 12.63
N SER A 129 -39.12 -11.83 13.22
CA SER A 129 -39.61 -11.55 14.58
C SER A 129 -41.14 -11.41 14.68
N ARG A 130 -41.87 -11.15 13.58
CA ARG A 130 -43.35 -11.09 13.63
C ARG A 130 -44.00 -12.46 13.55
N VAL A 131 -43.41 -13.42 12.84
CA VAL A 131 -43.95 -14.79 12.75
C VAL A 131 -43.66 -15.60 14.03
N THR A 132 -42.60 -15.27 14.78
CA THR A 132 -42.28 -15.94 16.05
C THR A 132 -43.05 -15.40 17.25
N LEU A 133 -43.60 -14.18 17.21
CA LEU A 133 -44.46 -13.68 18.29
C LEU A 133 -45.87 -14.28 18.27
N ASP A 134 -46.39 -14.68 17.10
CA ASP A 134 -47.65 -15.44 17.02
C ASP A 134 -47.51 -16.86 17.59
N CYS A 135 -46.33 -17.48 17.50
CA CYS A 135 -46.09 -18.80 18.10
C CYS A 135 -45.94 -18.76 19.63
N ILE A 136 -45.46 -17.66 20.22
CA ILE A 136 -45.27 -17.57 21.68
C ILE A 136 -46.59 -17.26 22.41
N LEU A 137 -47.54 -16.57 21.77
CA LEU A 137 -48.81 -16.22 22.41
C LEU A 137 -49.84 -17.37 22.44
N CYS A 138 -49.60 -18.49 21.74
CA CYS A 138 -50.48 -19.67 21.78
C CYS A 138 -50.22 -20.63 22.96
N CYS A 139 -49.14 -20.43 23.74
CA CYS A 139 -48.82 -21.26 24.93
C CYS A 139 -49.16 -20.59 26.27
N LYS A 140 -49.96 -19.52 26.26
CA LYS A 140 -50.41 -18.86 27.49
C LYS A 140 -51.90 -18.49 27.45
N PHE A 141 -52.75 -19.44 27.06
CA PHE A 141 -54.12 -19.54 27.58
C PHE A 141 -54.62 -20.97 27.51
#